data_AF-A0A7J0CZZ9-F1
#
_entry.id   AF-A0A7J0CZZ9-F1
#
_cell.length_a   1.000
_cell.length_b   1.000
_cell.length_c   1.000
_cell.angle_alpha   90.00
_cell.angle_beta   90.00
_cell.angle_gamma   90.00
#
_symmetry.space_group_name_H-M   'P 1'
#
loop_
_entity.id
_entity.type
_entity.pdbx_description
1 polymer ?
#
loop_
_entity_poly.entity_id
_entity_poly.type
_entity_poly.pdbx_seq_one_letter_code
_entity_poly.pdbx_strand_id
1 'polypeptide(L)'
;MSANDSPSGQQTTTAASNDATHDSAFLKACRREPVPHTPVWFMRQAGRSLPEYLKVREGIAMLDSCMMPELVTEITLQPVRRHKVDAAIYFSDIVVPLKAIGIDLDIKPGVGPVIAEPIRTRADLARLRDLTPRTSRTSPRPSGCSPPSWAPPRSSASPGPPSPSPATSSRAAPRATTSAPRP
;
A
#
# COMPACT_ATOMS: atom_id res chain seq x y z
N MET A 1 23.18 34.06 -0.32
CA MET A 1 24.10 33.02 -0.85
C MET A 1 24.44 32.09 0.31
N SER A 2 24.65 30.80 -0.01
CA SER A 2 24.93 29.67 0.91
C SER A 2 23.65 29.00 1.47
N ALA A 3 23.05 28.07 0.74
CA ALA A 3 23.43 26.65 0.53
C ALA A 3 22.98 25.77 1.71
N ASN A 4 21.79 25.17 1.56
CA ASN A 4 21.34 24.03 2.36
C ASN A 4 22.06 22.79 1.82
N ASP A 5 22.95 22.23 2.62
CA ASP A 5 23.57 20.93 2.35
C ASP A 5 22.70 19.85 3.00
N SER A 6 22.01 19.07 2.17
CA SER A 6 21.24 17.90 2.59
C SER A 6 22.16 16.67 2.53
N PRO A 7 22.18 15.78 3.55
CA PRO A 7 23.00 14.59 3.45
C PRO A 7 22.35 13.58 2.50
N SER A 8 23.05 13.32 1.40
CA SER A 8 22.78 12.28 0.41
C SER A 8 22.95 10.89 1.03
N GLY A 9 21.86 10.32 1.55
CA GLY A 9 21.76 8.90 1.91
C GLY A 9 21.23 8.09 0.74
N GLN A 10 22.04 7.17 0.23
CA GLN A 10 21.81 6.35 -0.96
C GLN A 10 20.50 5.52 -0.89
N GLN A 11 19.53 5.85 -1.73
CA GLN A 11 18.40 4.98 -2.10
C GLN A 11 18.84 4.07 -3.26
N THR A 12 19.54 2.99 -2.94
CA THR A 12 19.90 1.97 -3.94
C THR A 12 19.22 0.66 -3.59
N THR A 13 17.97 0.49 -4.06
CA THR A 13 17.27 -0.79 -4.35
C THR A 13 15.82 -0.64 -4.87
N THR A 14 15.23 0.57 -4.94
CA THR A 14 13.80 0.76 -5.32
C THR A 14 13.55 1.17 -6.78
N ALA A 15 14.58 1.55 -7.54
CA ALA A 15 14.39 2.14 -8.87
C ALA A 15 13.86 1.14 -9.93
N ALA A 16 14.34 -0.10 -9.93
CA ALA A 16 14.02 -1.07 -10.98
C ALA A 16 12.54 -1.51 -11.02
N SER A 17 11.83 -1.50 -9.89
CA SER A 17 10.41 -1.88 -9.84
C SER A 17 9.46 -0.79 -10.34
N ASN A 18 9.86 0.48 -10.23
CA ASN A 18 9.06 1.59 -10.72
C ASN A 18 9.07 1.66 -12.25
N ASP A 19 10.22 1.44 -12.88
CA ASP A 19 10.33 1.41 -14.34
C ASP A 19 9.51 0.26 -14.93
N ALA A 20 9.60 -0.95 -14.35
CA ALA A 20 8.82 -2.09 -14.80
C ALA A 20 7.29 -1.85 -14.72
N THR A 21 6.83 -1.14 -13.69
CA THR A 21 5.40 -0.79 -13.55
C THR A 21 5.03 0.33 -14.52
N HIS A 22 5.84 1.38 -14.59
CA HIS A 22 5.65 2.54 -15.47
C HIS A 22 5.55 2.13 -16.95
N ASP A 23 6.35 1.14 -17.34
CA ASP A 23 6.45 0.63 -18.71
C ASP A 23 5.52 -0.55 -18.99
N SER A 24 4.64 -0.90 -18.03
CA SER A 24 3.59 -1.88 -18.24
C SER A 24 2.67 -1.49 -19.41
N ALA A 25 2.15 -2.49 -20.13
CA ALA A 25 1.26 -2.27 -21.27
C ALA A 25 0.05 -1.38 -20.91
N PHE A 26 -0.51 -1.57 -19.70
CA PHE A 26 -1.63 -0.76 -19.22
C PHE A 26 -1.27 0.73 -19.06
N LEU A 27 -0.20 1.06 -18.34
CA LEU A 27 0.15 2.47 -18.10
C LEU A 27 0.62 3.18 -19.38
N LYS A 28 1.34 2.47 -20.26
CA LYS A 28 1.69 2.98 -21.60
C LYS A 28 0.44 3.30 -22.42
N ALA A 29 -0.56 2.41 -22.44
CA ALA A 29 -1.82 2.67 -23.13
C ALA A 29 -2.56 3.89 -22.54
N CYS A 30 -2.59 4.04 -21.21
CA CYS A 30 -3.19 5.22 -20.55
C CYS A 30 -2.51 6.53 -20.95
N ARG A 31 -1.19 6.51 -21.21
CA ARG A 31 -0.43 7.66 -21.70
C ARG A 31 -0.47 7.82 -23.24
N ARG A 32 -1.21 6.96 -23.95
CA ARG A 32 -1.31 6.94 -25.42
C ARG A 32 0.01 6.62 -26.12
N GLU A 33 0.85 5.81 -25.49
CA GLU A 33 2.10 5.32 -26.06
C GLU A 33 1.88 4.00 -26.84
N PRO A 34 2.80 3.63 -27.76
CA PRO A 34 2.76 2.34 -28.44
C PRO A 34 2.89 1.17 -27.45
N VAL A 35 2.00 0.18 -27.58
CA VAL A 35 1.93 -1.01 -26.73
C VAL A 35 2.05 -2.29 -27.55
N PRO A 36 2.63 -3.38 -26.98
CA PRO A 36 2.80 -4.65 -27.69
C PRO A 36 1.46 -5.36 -27.95
N HIS A 37 0.44 -5.09 -27.13
CA HIS A 37 -0.92 -5.60 -27.25
C HIS A 37 -1.89 -4.62 -26.60
N THR A 38 -3.19 -4.75 -26.90
CA THR A 38 -4.24 -3.97 -26.23
C THR A 38 -4.42 -4.48 -24.79
N PRO A 39 -4.13 -3.69 -23.75
CA PRO A 39 -4.25 -4.15 -22.38
C PRO A 39 -5.72 -4.29 -21.96
N VAL A 40 -6.05 -5.34 -21.22
CA VAL A 40 -7.41 -5.65 -20.79
C VAL A 40 -7.49 -5.88 -19.28
N TRP A 41 -8.51 -5.31 -18.66
CA TRP A 41 -8.95 -5.58 -17.30
C TRP A 41 -10.48 -5.44 -17.23
N PHE A 42 -11.10 -5.99 -16.18
CA PHE A 42 -12.55 -5.94 -16.05
C PHE A 42 -12.97 -5.24 -14.76
N MET A 43 -13.99 -4.39 -14.88
CA MET A 43 -14.69 -3.89 -13.69
C MET A 43 -15.28 -5.08 -12.93
N ARG A 44 -15.08 -5.10 -11.61
CA ARG A 44 -15.50 -6.20 -10.72
C ARG A 44 -14.85 -7.56 -11.05
N GLN A 45 -13.63 -7.56 -11.62
CA GLN A 45 -12.87 -8.79 -11.89
C GLN A 45 -12.65 -9.66 -10.63
N ALA A 46 -12.50 -9.04 -9.47
CA ALA A 46 -12.44 -9.71 -8.17
C ALA A 46 -13.84 -9.71 -7.54
N GLY A 47 -14.56 -10.83 -7.64
CA GLY A 47 -15.93 -10.89 -7.14
C GLY A 47 -16.58 -12.25 -7.28
N ARG A 48 -17.90 -12.27 -7.09
CA ARG A 48 -18.74 -13.49 -7.00
C ARG A 48 -18.72 -14.41 -8.23
N SER A 49 -18.14 -13.98 -9.35
CA SER A 49 -17.90 -14.84 -10.52
C SER A 49 -16.79 -15.85 -10.29
N LEU A 50 -15.91 -15.62 -9.31
CA LEU A 50 -14.78 -16.50 -8.99
C LEU A 50 -15.14 -17.42 -7.79
N PRO A 51 -15.06 -18.75 -7.93
CA PRO A 51 -15.32 -19.67 -6.81
C PRO A 51 -14.30 -19.49 -5.67
N GLU A 52 -13.04 -19.17 -5.99
CA GLU A 52 -11.99 -18.85 -5.03
C GLU A 52 -12.30 -17.58 -4.21
N TYR A 53 -12.96 -16.58 -4.81
CA TYR A 53 -13.43 -15.39 -4.10
C TYR A 53 -14.51 -15.76 -3.08
N LEU A 54 -15.49 -16.56 -3.51
CA LEU A 54 -16.59 -17.01 -2.64
C LEU A 54 -16.05 -17.78 -1.43
N LYS A 55 -15.05 -18.65 -1.64
CA LYS A 55 -14.42 -19.44 -0.59
C LYS A 55 -13.69 -18.58 0.45
N VAL A 56 -12.88 -17.61 0.02
CA VAL A 56 -12.12 -16.77 0.98
C VAL A 56 -12.98 -15.74 1.72
N ARG A 57 -14.19 -15.46 1.20
CA ARG A 57 -15.18 -14.53 1.78
C ARG A 57 -16.22 -15.22 2.66
N GLU A 58 -16.22 -16.55 2.72
CA GLU A 58 -17.19 -17.32 3.49
C GLU A 58 -17.14 -16.91 4.97
N GLY A 59 -18.29 -16.51 5.53
CA GLY A 59 -18.40 -16.08 6.92
C GLY A 59 -17.85 -14.67 7.23
N ILE A 60 -17.35 -13.91 6.25
CA ILE A 60 -16.80 -12.56 6.46
C ILE A 60 -17.72 -11.52 5.81
N ALA A 61 -18.04 -10.41 6.50
CA ALA A 61 -18.82 -9.32 5.90
C ALA A 61 -17.97 -8.48 4.91
N MET A 62 -18.61 -7.87 3.91
CA MET A 62 -17.91 -7.17 2.81
C MET A 62 -16.97 -6.08 3.33
N LEU A 63 -17.46 -5.27 4.25
CA LEU A 63 -16.70 -4.18 4.86
C LEU A 63 -15.55 -4.70 5.73
N ASP A 64 -15.76 -5.82 6.44
CA ASP A 64 -14.72 -6.44 7.26
C ASP A 64 -13.57 -6.96 6.38
N SER A 65 -13.89 -7.54 5.22
CA SER A 65 -12.86 -7.96 4.27
C SER A 65 -12.01 -6.80 3.78
N CYS A 66 -12.59 -5.62 3.58
CA CYS A 66 -11.85 -4.42 3.19
C CYS A 66 -10.89 -3.91 4.29
N MET A 67 -11.06 -4.36 5.53
CA MET A 67 -10.21 -4.00 6.68
C MET A 67 -9.13 -5.05 6.97
N MET A 68 -9.05 -6.12 6.18
CA MET A 68 -8.07 -7.20 6.32
C MET A 68 -7.07 -7.16 5.16
N PRO A 69 -5.87 -6.56 5.33
CA PRO A 69 -4.92 -6.35 4.23
C PRO A 69 -4.53 -7.65 3.51
N GLU A 70 -4.37 -8.74 4.25
CA GLU A 70 -4.03 -10.04 3.67
C GLU A 70 -5.14 -10.53 2.73
N LEU A 71 -6.40 -10.44 3.17
CA LEU A 71 -7.57 -10.86 2.40
C LEU A 71 -7.81 -9.97 1.17
N VAL A 72 -7.66 -8.65 1.32
CA VAL A 72 -7.72 -7.70 0.21
C VAL A 72 -6.68 -8.05 -0.86
N THR A 73 -5.44 -8.28 -0.44
CA THR A 73 -4.34 -8.64 -1.35
C THR A 73 -4.67 -9.89 -2.15
N GLU A 74 -5.15 -10.93 -1.49
CA GLU A 74 -5.50 -12.18 -2.17
C GLU A 74 -6.64 -12.00 -3.15
N ILE A 75 -7.74 -11.38 -2.71
CA ILE A 75 -8.90 -11.14 -3.57
C ILE A 75 -8.51 -10.33 -4.81
N THR A 76 -7.68 -9.29 -4.66
CA THR A 76 -7.17 -8.49 -5.78
C THR A 76 -6.34 -9.31 -6.76
N LEU A 77 -5.54 -10.27 -6.28
CA LEU A 77 -4.62 -11.04 -7.12
C LEU A 77 -5.26 -12.27 -7.80
N GLN A 78 -6.39 -12.78 -7.30
CA GLN A 78 -7.13 -13.89 -7.92
C GLN A 78 -7.38 -13.72 -9.44
N PRO A 79 -7.99 -12.63 -9.92
CA PRO A 79 -8.26 -12.44 -11.35
C PRO A 79 -6.97 -12.27 -12.17
N VAL A 80 -5.92 -11.67 -11.60
CA VAL A 80 -4.61 -11.54 -12.26
C VAL A 80 -4.02 -12.92 -12.51
N ARG A 81 -4.07 -13.81 -11.51
CA ARG A 81 -3.56 -15.18 -11.63
C ARG A 81 -4.38 -16.01 -12.61
N ARG A 82 -5.70 -15.88 -12.60
CA ARG A 82 -6.64 -16.68 -13.41
C ARG A 82 -6.75 -16.23 -14.86
N HIS A 83 -6.94 -14.93 -15.08
CA HIS A 83 -7.27 -14.36 -16.39
C HIS A 83 -6.10 -13.66 -17.07
N LYS A 84 -4.96 -13.51 -16.37
CA LYS A 84 -3.76 -12.84 -16.90
C LYS A 84 -4.05 -11.42 -17.40
N VAL A 85 -4.94 -10.71 -16.69
CA VAL A 85 -5.25 -9.30 -16.97
C VAL A 85 -4.03 -8.41 -16.78
N ASP A 86 -3.97 -7.31 -17.52
CA ASP A 86 -2.84 -6.37 -17.53
C ASP A 86 -2.83 -5.41 -16.33
N ALA A 87 -3.92 -5.36 -15.57
CA ALA A 87 -4.05 -4.52 -14.39
C ALA A 87 -4.82 -5.22 -13.26
N ALA A 88 -4.39 -4.91 -12.03
CA ALA A 88 -5.10 -5.29 -10.82
C ALA A 88 -5.89 -4.07 -10.31
N ILE A 89 -7.19 -4.24 -10.09
CA ILE A 89 -8.00 -3.25 -9.38
C ILE A 89 -8.05 -3.59 -7.89
N TYR A 90 -7.74 -2.60 -7.07
CA TYR A 90 -7.74 -2.73 -5.61
C TYR A 90 -9.13 -3.15 -5.10
N PHE A 91 -9.18 -4.23 -4.31
CA PHE A 91 -10.41 -4.71 -3.72
C PHE A 91 -10.78 -3.82 -2.52
N SER A 92 -11.78 -2.98 -2.72
CA SER A 92 -12.37 -2.13 -1.70
C SER A 92 -13.80 -1.81 -2.08
N ASP A 93 -14.49 -1.09 -1.21
CA ASP A 93 -15.81 -0.55 -1.50
C ASP A 93 -15.76 0.98 -1.46
N ILE A 94 -16.53 1.61 -2.35
CA ILE A 94 -16.65 3.07 -2.44
C ILE A 94 -17.20 3.70 -1.15
N VAL A 95 -17.86 2.91 -0.29
CA VAL A 95 -18.42 3.38 0.98
C VAL A 95 -17.42 3.36 2.14
N VAL A 96 -16.23 2.75 1.98
CA VAL A 96 -15.22 2.68 3.04
C VAL A 96 -14.82 4.07 3.57
N PRO A 97 -14.55 5.08 2.72
CA PRO A 97 -14.27 6.44 3.20
C PRO A 97 -15.44 7.06 3.98
N LEU A 98 -16.69 6.76 3.62
CA LEU A 98 -17.88 7.25 4.33
C LEU A 98 -17.93 6.70 5.76
N LYS A 99 -17.61 5.41 5.92
CA LYS A 99 -17.48 4.79 7.24
C LYS A 99 -16.35 5.41 8.05
N ALA A 100 -15.22 5.74 7.41
CA ALA A 100 -14.09 6.38 8.06
C ALA A 100 -14.45 7.77 8.64
N ILE A 101 -15.21 8.59 7.90
CA ILE A 101 -15.67 9.90 8.37
C ILE A 101 -16.81 9.83 9.39
N GLY A 102 -17.25 8.65 9.82
CA GLY A 102 -18.24 8.49 10.89
C GLY A 102 -19.69 8.33 10.43
N ILE A 103 -19.93 8.03 9.14
CA ILE A 103 -21.26 7.62 8.68
C ILE A 103 -21.44 6.14 9.00
N ASP A 104 -22.44 5.81 9.81
CA ASP A 104 -22.80 4.42 10.08
C ASP A 104 -23.50 3.80 8.85
N LEU A 105 -22.76 2.92 8.19
CA LEU A 105 -23.14 2.27 6.94
C LEU A 105 -22.83 0.78 7.01
N ASP A 106 -23.82 -0.01 6.63
CA ASP A 106 -23.75 -1.45 6.52
C ASP A 106 -24.14 -1.92 5.11
N ILE A 107 -23.53 -2.99 4.62
CA ILE A 107 -23.85 -3.58 3.31
C ILE A 107 -24.69 -4.83 3.55
N LYS A 108 -26.00 -4.72 3.34
CA LYS A 108 -26.94 -5.83 3.53
C LYS A 108 -27.03 -6.71 2.28
N PRO A 109 -26.96 -8.05 2.41
CA PRO A 109 -27.14 -8.97 1.29
C PRO A 109 -28.45 -8.71 0.54
N GLY A 110 -28.39 -8.56 -0.79
CA GLY A 110 -29.57 -8.34 -1.64
C GLY A 110 -30.15 -6.92 -1.62
N VAL A 111 -29.76 -6.07 -0.67
CA VAL A 111 -30.25 -4.68 -0.54
C VAL A 111 -29.18 -3.66 -0.95
N GLY A 112 -27.92 -3.93 -0.64
CA GLY A 112 -26.82 -2.99 -0.86
C GLY A 112 -26.50 -2.14 0.36
N PRO A 113 -25.85 -0.98 0.20
CA PRO A 113 -25.45 -0.12 1.31
C PRO A 113 -26.68 0.54 1.95
N VAL A 114 -26.79 0.43 3.27
CA VAL A 114 -27.84 1.03 4.09
C VAL A 114 -27.20 1.99 5.08
N ILE A 115 -27.67 3.22 5.11
CA ILE A 115 -27.23 4.27 6.03
C ILE A 115 -28.24 4.34 7.17
N ALA A 116 -27.79 4.18 8.41
CA ALA A 116 -28.67 4.24 9.58
C ALA A 116 -29.26 5.64 9.78
N GLU A 117 -28.40 6.67 9.69
CA GLU A 117 -28.78 8.07 9.86
C GLU A 117 -28.35 8.88 8.63
N PRO A 118 -29.24 9.13 7.67
CA PRO A 118 -28.94 9.95 6.50
C PRO A 118 -28.69 11.43 6.88
N ILE A 119 -27.74 12.09 6.21
CA ILE A 119 -27.58 13.56 6.30
C ILE A 119 -28.78 14.21 5.61
N ARG A 120 -29.50 15.09 6.31
CA ARG A 120 -30.65 15.84 5.79
C ARG A 120 -30.53 17.35 6.02
N THR A 121 -29.80 17.76 7.05
CA THR A 121 -29.62 19.16 7.42
C THR A 121 -28.15 19.55 7.48
N ARG A 122 -27.88 20.86 7.46
CA ARG A 122 -26.52 21.39 7.65
C ARG A 122 -25.95 21.05 9.03
N ALA A 123 -26.80 20.96 10.06
CA ALA A 123 -26.37 20.63 11.41
C ALA A 123 -25.81 19.19 11.47
N ASP A 124 -26.36 18.27 10.67
CA ASP A 124 -25.91 16.88 10.65
C ASP A 124 -24.47 16.73 10.15
N LEU A 125 -23.91 17.73 9.46
CA LEU A 125 -22.51 17.72 9.04
C LEU A 125 -21.54 17.77 10.23
N ALA A 126 -21.98 18.26 11.39
CA ALA A 126 -21.16 18.35 12.59
C ALA A 126 -20.69 16.98 13.13
N ARG A 127 -21.33 15.88 12.71
CA ARG A 127 -20.93 14.51 13.09
C ARG A 127 -19.82 13.91 12.21
N LEU A 128 -19.48 14.57 11.10
CA LEU A 128 -18.45 14.07 10.19
C LEU A 128 -17.06 14.32 10.78
N ARG A 129 -16.19 13.32 10.68
CA ARG A 129 -14.79 13.37 11.08
C ARG A 129 -13.89 13.64 9.88
N ASP A 130 -12.73 14.22 10.11
CA ASP A 130 -11.74 14.45 9.06
C ASP A 130 -11.22 13.13 8.48
N LEU A 131 -11.25 13.03 7.14
CA LEU A 131 -10.65 11.90 6.43
C LEU A 131 -9.14 12.11 6.31
N THR A 132 -8.40 11.58 7.28
CA THR A 132 -6.92 11.63 7.28
C THR A 132 -6.34 10.23 7.00
N PRO A 133 -5.36 10.09 6.07
CA PRO A 133 -4.80 8.78 5.71
C PRO A 133 -4.20 8.00 6.88
N ARG A 134 -3.76 8.70 7.94
CA ARG A 134 -3.11 8.10 9.11
C ARG A 134 -4.10 7.56 10.15
N THR A 135 -5.33 8.07 10.16
CA THR A 135 -6.33 7.77 11.20
C THR A 135 -7.10 6.46 10.94
N SER A 136 -7.03 5.93 9.72
CA SER A 136 -7.58 4.60 9.37
C SER A 136 -6.81 3.42 10.00
N ARG A 137 -5.61 3.64 10.54
CA ARG A 137 -4.78 2.61 11.18
C ARG A 137 -5.28 2.19 12.57
N THR A 138 -6.18 2.97 13.17
CA THR A 138 -6.56 2.81 14.58
C THR A 138 -7.80 1.94 14.80
N SER A 139 -8.34 1.28 13.77
CA SER A 139 -9.29 0.20 14.04
C SER A 139 -8.52 -0.95 14.70
N PRO A 140 -8.80 -1.30 15.97
CA PRO A 140 -8.16 -2.47 16.56
C PRO A 140 -8.46 -3.66 15.66
N ARG A 141 -7.42 -4.41 15.27
CA ARG A 141 -7.60 -5.72 14.64
C ARG A 141 -8.64 -6.46 15.49
N PRO A 142 -9.73 -6.98 14.92
CA PRO A 142 -10.68 -7.76 15.70
C PRO A 142 -9.91 -8.87 16.43
N SER A 143 -9.94 -8.82 17.76
CA SER A 143 -9.25 -9.75 18.63
C SER A 143 -9.75 -11.16 18.32
N GLY A 144 -8.91 -11.99 17.71
CA GLY A 144 -9.26 -13.39 17.35
C GLY A 144 -9.11 -13.77 15.88
N CYS A 145 -8.80 -12.83 14.96
CA CYS A 145 -8.49 -13.21 13.58
C CYS A 145 -7.07 -13.79 13.45
N SER A 146 -6.95 -15.10 13.70
CA SER A 146 -5.84 -15.90 13.20
C SER A 146 -5.76 -15.74 11.67
N PRO A 147 -4.55 -15.66 11.09
CA PRO A 147 -4.40 -15.62 9.64
C PRO A 147 -5.07 -16.86 9.03
N PRO A 148 -5.86 -16.71 7.96
CA PRO A 148 -6.54 -17.83 7.36
C PRO A 148 -5.51 -18.80 6.76
N SER A 149 -5.86 -20.09 6.70
CA SER A 149 -4.95 -21.17 6.27
C SER A 149 -4.39 -21.03 4.85
N TRP A 150 -4.99 -20.17 4.03
CA TRP A 150 -4.52 -19.86 2.67
C TRP A 150 -3.48 -18.73 2.65
N ALA A 151 -3.34 -17.93 3.73
CA ALA A 151 -2.43 -16.80 3.76
C ALA A 151 -0.97 -17.27 3.66
N PRO A 152 -0.11 -16.61 2.86
CA PRO A 152 1.29 -16.98 2.76
C PRO A 152 1.99 -16.85 4.13
N PRO A 153 3.00 -17.70 4.42
CA PRO A 153 3.76 -17.61 5.66
C PRO A 153 4.42 -16.24 5.76
N ARG A 154 4.32 -15.61 6.94
CA ARG A 154 5.01 -14.33 7.20
C ARG A 154 6.50 -14.58 7.03
N SER A 155 7.13 -13.83 6.13
CA SER A 155 8.58 -13.75 6.08
C SER A 155 9.04 -13.15 7.40
N SER A 156 9.73 -13.96 8.23
CA SER A 156 10.43 -13.45 9.40
C SER A 156 11.53 -12.54 8.87
N ALA A 157 11.33 -11.22 9.01
CA ALA A 157 12.42 -10.28 8.89
C ALA A 157 13.48 -10.72 9.92
N SER A 158 14.59 -11.27 9.43
CA SER A 158 15.73 -11.60 10.28
C SER A 158 16.24 -10.29 10.89
N PRO A 159 16.58 -10.27 12.19
CA PRO A 159 17.17 -9.08 12.79
C PRO A 159 18.45 -8.75 12.02
N GLY A 160 18.50 -7.54 11.45
CA GLY A 160 19.69 -7.05 10.76
C GLY A 160 20.92 -7.06 11.68
N PRO A 161 22.12 -7.16 11.12
CA PRO A 161 23.34 -7.21 11.91
C PRO A 161 23.51 -5.94 12.77
N PRO A 162 24.10 -6.05 13.97
CA PRO A 162 24.28 -4.91 14.86
C PRO A 162 25.22 -3.87 14.23
N SER A 163 24.84 -2.60 14.37
CA SER A 163 25.61 -1.45 13.90
C SER A 163 27.00 -1.38 14.56
N PRO A 164 28.08 -1.08 13.82
CA PRO A 164 29.41 -0.92 14.42
C PRO A 164 29.49 0.39 15.21
N SER A 165 30.06 0.31 16.42
CA SER A 165 30.37 1.46 17.29
C SER A 165 31.46 2.35 16.68
N PRO A 166 31.42 3.68 16.88
CA PRO A 166 32.41 4.58 16.30
C PRO A 166 33.76 4.49 17.00
N ALA A 167 34.79 4.06 16.28
CA ALA A 167 36.18 4.14 16.71
C ALA A 167 36.65 5.61 16.74
N THR A 168 37.17 6.03 17.88
CA THR A 168 37.76 7.36 18.08
C THR A 168 39.08 7.47 17.31
N SER A 169 39.09 8.22 16.20
CA SER A 169 40.31 8.55 15.47
C SER A 169 41.01 9.75 16.13
N SER A 170 42.12 9.48 16.83
CA SER A 170 43.06 10.49 17.29
C SER A 170 43.94 10.95 16.13
N ARG A 171 43.69 12.16 15.63
CA ARG A 171 44.47 12.81 14.56
C ARG A 171 45.77 13.40 15.14
N ALA A 172 46.91 12.78 14.83
CA ALA A 172 48.23 13.38 15.01
C ALA A 172 48.58 14.30 13.83
N ALA A 173 49.09 15.49 14.12
CA ALA A 173 49.51 16.49 13.13
C ALA A 173 50.91 16.17 12.54
N PRO A 174 51.18 16.44 11.25
CA PRO A 174 52.53 16.30 10.69
C PRO A 174 53.37 17.56 10.95
N ARG A 175 54.61 17.34 11.42
CA ARG A 175 55.68 18.35 11.51
C ARG A 175 56.26 18.63 10.12
N ALA A 176 56.52 19.91 9.87
CA ALA A 176 57.20 20.42 8.69
C ALA A 176 58.70 20.09 8.71
N THR A 177 59.27 19.76 7.54
CA THR A 177 60.72 19.79 7.31
C THR A 177 61.00 20.61 6.05
N THR A 178 61.68 21.73 6.25
CA THR A 178 62.19 22.66 5.24
C THR A 178 63.36 22.02 4.48
N SER A 179 63.32 22.07 3.15
CA SER A 179 64.48 21.83 2.28
C SER A 179 64.70 23.09 1.44
N ALA A 180 65.87 23.71 1.58
CA ALA A 180 66.32 24.84 0.78
C ALA A 180 67.26 24.34 -0.35
N PRO A 181 67.35 25.03 -1.49
CA PRO A 181 68.02 24.53 -2.69
C PRO A 181 69.49 24.97 -2.75
N ARG A 182 70.29 24.26 -3.56
CA ARG A 182 71.60 24.70 -4.04
C ARG A 182 71.63 24.66 -5.57
N PRO A 183 72.45 25.54 -6.20
CA PRO A 183 72.48 25.77 -7.65
C PRO A 183 73.04 24.60 -8.44
#